data_AF-A0A7K9QT14-F1
#
_entry.id   AF-A0A7K9QT14-F1
#
_cell.length_a   1.000
_cell.length_b   1.000
_cell.length_c   1.000
_cell.angle_alpha   90.00
_cell.angle_beta   90.00
_cell.angle_gamma   90.00
#
_symmetry.space_group_name_H-M   'P 1'
#
loop_
_entity.id
_entity.type
_entity.pdbx_description
1 polymer ?
#
loop_
_entity_poly.entity_id
_entity_poly.type
_entity_poly.pdbx_seq_one_letter_code
_entity_poly.pdbx_strand_id
1 'polypeptide(L)'
;PPRSEPQLRGAIARLRGGHGHFLHMGPDGRLDGTWEEAGPGTLFNLIPVGLRVVAIQGTRAGRYVAMNGAGVVYTSVHFTPECRFKECVFENYHVLYASALYRQRRSGRAWYLGLDRHGRPMAGPRVRKDKAAAHFLPQLLE
;
A
#
# COMPACT_ATOMS: atom_id res chain seq x y z
N PRO A 1 29.47 2.17 -10.12
CA PRO A 1 28.00 1.99 -10.28
C PRO A 1 27.34 1.59 -8.96
N PRO A 2 26.21 2.21 -8.56
CA PRO A 2 25.47 1.70 -7.41
C PRO A 2 25.01 0.27 -7.76
N ARG A 3 25.35 -0.69 -6.89
CA ARG A 3 24.93 -2.09 -7.05
C ARG A 3 23.41 -2.10 -7.08
N SER A 4 22.84 -2.56 -8.19
CA SER A 4 21.42 -2.90 -8.24
C SER A 4 21.17 -4.00 -7.22
N GLU A 5 20.48 -3.66 -6.13
CA GLU A 5 19.96 -4.64 -5.17
C GLU A 5 19.21 -5.72 -5.97
N PRO A 6 19.43 -7.01 -5.69
CA PRO A 6 18.69 -8.07 -6.38
C PRO A 6 17.20 -7.82 -6.15
N GLN A 7 16.45 -7.56 -7.22
CA GLN A 7 15.00 -7.46 -7.14
C GLN A 7 14.48 -8.84 -6.74
N LEU A 8 14.13 -8.98 -5.46
CA LEU A 8 13.41 -10.14 -4.98
C LEU A 8 12.11 -10.26 -5.79
N ARG A 9 11.79 -11.46 -6.25
CA ARG A 9 10.54 -11.72 -6.97
C ARG A 9 9.38 -11.45 -6.01
N GLY A 10 8.68 -10.34 -6.22
CA GLY A 10 7.46 -10.02 -5.49
C GLY A 10 6.31 -10.94 -5.91
N ALA A 11 5.31 -11.08 -5.05
CA ALA A 11 4.06 -11.74 -5.41
C ALA A 11 3.13 -10.75 -6.11
N ILE A 12 2.34 -11.22 -7.08
CA ILE A 12 1.27 -10.41 -7.67
C ILE A 12 0.03 -10.60 -6.81
N ALA A 13 -0.61 -9.50 -6.42
CA ALA A 13 -1.81 -9.54 -5.59
C ALA A 13 -2.81 -8.46 -5.99
N ARG A 14 -4.09 -8.72 -5.69
CA ARG A 14 -5.09 -7.67 -5.49
C ARG A 14 -5.18 -7.34 -4.01
N LEU A 15 -5.40 -6.07 -3.68
CA LEU A 15 -5.54 -5.62 -2.30
C LEU A 15 -6.98 -5.15 -2.05
N ARG A 16 -7.83 -6.02 -1.49
CA ARG A 16 -9.20 -5.65 -1.15
C ARG A 16 -9.24 -4.94 0.20
N GLY A 17 -9.63 -3.67 0.23
CA GLY A 17 -9.80 -2.88 1.45
C GLY A 17 -11.00 -3.35 2.28
N GLY A 18 -11.00 -3.06 3.58
CA GLY A 18 -12.04 -3.50 4.52
C GLY A 18 -13.43 -2.93 4.24
N HIS A 19 -13.53 -1.87 3.42
CA HIS A 19 -14.80 -1.34 2.92
C HIS A 19 -15.26 -1.99 1.61
N GLY A 20 -14.55 -3.01 1.10
CA GLY A 20 -14.92 -3.82 -0.05
C GLY A 20 -14.29 -3.39 -1.38
N HIS A 21 -13.73 -2.18 -1.47
CA HIS A 21 -13.02 -1.66 -2.64
C HIS A 21 -11.66 -2.36 -2.84
N PHE A 22 -11.31 -2.70 -4.07
CA PHE A 22 -9.93 -3.03 -4.46
C PHE A 22 -9.11 -1.77 -4.61
N LEU A 23 -7.89 -1.75 -4.07
CA LEU A 23 -6.91 -0.73 -4.44
C LEU A 23 -6.74 -0.77 -5.97
N HIS A 24 -6.67 0.40 -6.58
CA HIS A 24 -6.59 0.57 -8.02
C HIS A 24 -5.57 1.67 -8.35
N MET A 25 -4.73 1.40 -9.35
CA MET A 25 -3.82 2.37 -9.92
C MET A 25 -4.05 2.48 -11.42
N GLY A 26 -4.53 3.65 -11.85
CA GLY A 26 -4.67 3.99 -13.27
C GLY A 26 -3.33 4.07 -13.99
N PRO A 27 -3.31 3.99 -15.33
CA PRO A 27 -2.08 4.12 -16.12
C PRO A 27 -1.42 5.50 -15.99
N ASP A 28 -2.18 6.53 -15.61
CA ASP A 28 -1.71 7.87 -15.28
C ASP A 28 -1.07 7.96 -13.87
N GLY A 29 -1.13 6.88 -13.09
CA GLY A 29 -0.65 6.84 -11.70
C GLY A 29 -1.65 7.36 -10.68
N ARG A 30 -2.91 7.61 -11.06
CA ARG A 30 -3.97 7.92 -10.10
C ARG A 30 -4.23 6.70 -9.22
N LEU A 31 -4.18 6.90 -7.90
CA LEU A 31 -4.45 5.86 -6.91
C LEU A 31 -5.83 6.09 -6.29
N ASP A 32 -6.69 5.09 -6.34
CA ASP A 32 -8.01 5.09 -5.71
C ASP A 32 -8.48 3.65 -5.43
N GLY A 33 -9.76 3.50 -5.12
CA GLY A 33 -10.44 2.25 -4.86
C GLY A 33 -11.54 2.03 -5.88
N THR A 34 -11.72 0.78 -6.30
CA THR A 34 -12.75 0.37 -7.25
C THR A 34 -13.51 -0.85 -6.74
N TRP A 35 -14.77 -0.99 -7.14
CA TRP A 35 -15.54 -2.23 -6.94
C TRP A 35 -15.25 -3.28 -8.01
N GLU A 36 -14.57 -2.90 -9.09
CA GLU A 36 -14.24 -3.79 -10.21
C GLU A 36 -13.07 -4.70 -9.85
N GLU A 37 -13.36 -5.96 -9.54
CA GLU A 37 -12.37 -6.95 -9.11
C GLU A 37 -11.36 -7.31 -10.23
N ALA A 38 -11.79 -7.32 -11.49
CA ALA A 38 -11.04 -7.94 -12.60
C ALA A 38 -10.18 -7.00 -13.46
N GLY A 39 -10.06 -5.71 -13.12
CA GLY A 39 -9.30 -4.75 -13.94
C GLY A 39 -7.79 -4.89 -13.81
N PRO A 40 -6.99 -4.69 -14.88
CA PRO A 40 -5.52 -4.74 -14.79
C PRO A 40 -4.92 -3.64 -13.89
N GLY A 41 -5.69 -2.59 -13.57
CA GLY A 41 -5.29 -1.55 -12.62
C GLY A 41 -5.37 -1.98 -11.14
N THR A 42 -5.97 -3.14 -10.81
CA THR A 42 -6.04 -3.65 -9.42
C THR A 42 -4.92 -4.63 -9.08
N LEU A 43 -4.03 -4.91 -10.04
CA LEU A 43 -2.90 -5.81 -9.85
C LEU A 43 -1.67 -5.04 -9.35
N PHE A 44 -1.08 -5.52 -8.24
CA PHE A 44 0.10 -4.95 -7.65
C PHE A 44 1.19 -6.00 -7.43
N ASN A 45 2.44 -5.62 -7.68
CA ASN A 45 3.59 -6.34 -7.19
C ASN A 45 3.79 -5.98 -5.71
N LEU A 46 3.73 -6.98 -4.84
CA LEU A 46 4.16 -6.90 -3.44
C LEU A 46 5.61 -7.37 -3.36
N ILE A 47 6.53 -6.42 -3.45
CA ILE A 47 7.97 -6.68 -3.55
C ILE A 47 8.56 -6.63 -2.14
N PRO A 48 9.11 -7.73 -1.60
CA PRO A 48 9.76 -7.69 -0.30
C PRO A 48 11.05 -6.85 -0.40
N VAL A 49 11.20 -5.87 0.49
CA VAL A 49 12.36 -4.96 0.55
C VAL A 49 12.98 -4.92 1.95
N GLY A 50 12.58 -5.87 2.80
CA GLY A 50 13.07 -6.06 4.15
C GLY A 50 12.17 -7.02 4.93
N LEU A 51 12.57 -7.38 6.15
CA LEU A 51 11.78 -8.26 7.01
C LEU A 51 10.39 -7.64 7.28
N ARG A 52 9.33 -8.25 6.71
CA ARG A 52 7.94 -7.76 6.82
C ARG A 52 7.76 -6.34 6.28
N VAL A 53 8.60 -5.92 5.33
CA VAL A 53 8.51 -4.63 4.66
C VAL A 53 8.39 -4.86 3.16
N VAL A 54 7.35 -4.29 2.57
CA VAL A 54 7.07 -4.41 1.14
C VAL A 54 7.07 -3.04 0.47
N ALA A 55 7.44 -3.04 -0.80
CA ALA A 55 7.05 -2.01 -1.75
C ALA A 55 5.80 -2.50 -2.49
N ILE A 56 4.85 -1.60 -2.73
CA ILE A 56 3.60 -1.88 -3.43
C ILE A 56 3.67 -1.15 -4.78
N GLN A 57 3.78 -1.87 -5.89
CA GLN A 57 3.92 -1.28 -7.22
C GLN A 57 2.74 -1.69 -8.11
N GLY A 58 2.06 -0.73 -8.74
CA GLY A 58 1.03 -1.04 -9.72
C GLY A 58 1.65 -1.70 -10.96
N THR A 59 1.21 -2.90 -11.32
CA THR A 59 1.83 -3.68 -12.41
C THR A 59 1.76 -2.96 -13.75
N ARG A 60 0.62 -2.31 -14.02
CA ARG A 60 0.38 -1.61 -15.29
C ARG A 60 1.06 -0.24 -15.37
N ALA A 61 1.06 0.51 -14.28
CA ALA A 61 1.61 1.88 -14.26
C ALA A 61 3.12 1.91 -13.98
N GLY A 62 3.69 0.83 -13.44
CA GLY A 62 5.10 0.76 -13.03
C GLY A 62 5.46 1.67 -11.84
N ARG A 63 4.46 2.31 -11.21
CA ARG A 63 4.64 3.27 -10.12
C ARG A 63 4.43 2.61 -8.76
N TYR A 64 5.18 3.08 -7.77
CA TYR A 64 5.08 2.67 -6.38
C TYR A 64 4.04 3.50 -5.65
N VAL A 65 3.27 2.88 -4.76
CA VAL A 65 2.55 3.59 -3.71
C VAL A 65 3.61 4.14 -2.73
N ALA A 66 3.43 5.38 -2.30
CA ALA A 66 4.32 6.05 -1.36
C ALA A 66 3.53 6.94 -0.39
N MET A 67 4.13 7.27 0.75
CA MET A 67 3.55 8.18 1.73
C MET A 67 4.59 9.17 2.22
N ASN A 68 4.29 10.46 2.06
CA ASN A 68 5.23 11.53 2.42
C ASN A 68 5.15 11.94 3.90
N GLY A 69 6.05 12.84 4.31
CA GLY A 69 6.12 13.35 5.69
C GLY A 69 4.89 14.12 6.19
N ALA A 70 4.00 14.56 5.29
CA ALA A 70 2.69 15.14 5.65
C ALA A 70 1.60 14.07 5.80
N GLY A 71 1.91 12.80 5.49
CA GLY A 71 0.99 11.67 5.55
C GLY A 71 0.12 11.54 4.30
N VAL A 72 0.43 12.29 3.24
CA VAL A 72 -0.28 12.20 1.96
C VAL A 72 0.21 10.96 1.22
N VAL A 73 -0.74 10.14 0.78
CA VAL A 73 -0.46 8.98 -0.09
C VAL A 73 -0.38 9.47 -1.53
N TYR A 74 0.64 9.06 -2.25
CA TYR A 74 0.89 9.44 -3.64
C TYR A 74 1.54 8.28 -4.40
N THR A 75 1.78 8.46 -5.70
CA THR A 75 2.49 7.47 -6.52
C THR A 75 3.84 8.00 -6.99
N SER A 76 4.87 7.15 -6.93
CA SER A 76 6.25 7.48 -7.26
C SER A 76 6.76 6.62 -8.41
N VAL A 77 7.45 7.24 -9.38
CA VAL A 77 8.15 6.51 -10.45
C VAL A 77 9.43 5.85 -9.91
N HIS A 78 10.05 6.45 -8.90
CA HIS A 78 11.27 5.94 -8.30
C HIS A 78 10.97 5.24 -6.97
N PHE A 79 11.67 4.13 -6.71
CA PHE A 79 11.66 3.52 -5.40
C PHE A 79 12.45 4.39 -4.42
N THR A 80 11.78 4.88 -3.38
CA THR A 80 12.35 5.72 -2.31
C THR A 80 12.02 5.13 -0.94
N PRO A 81 12.64 5.60 0.16
CA PRO A 81 12.24 5.20 1.51
C PRO A 81 10.75 5.41 1.81
N GLU A 82 10.10 6.40 1.18
CA GLU A 82 8.65 6.65 1.33
C GLU A 82 7.77 5.57 0.69
N CYS A 83 8.33 4.71 -0.17
CA CYS A 83 7.64 3.59 -0.81
C CYS A 83 7.61 2.32 0.07
N ARG A 84 8.24 2.36 1.26
CA ARG A 84 8.40 1.20 2.13
C ARG A 84 7.26 1.12 3.13
N PHE A 85 6.50 0.03 3.08
CA PHE A 85 5.41 -0.23 4.02
C PHE A 85 5.70 -1.46 4.87
N LYS A 86 5.63 -1.31 6.20
CA LYS A 86 5.69 -2.43 7.14
C LYS A 86 4.33 -3.13 7.18
N GLU A 87 4.35 -4.42 6.93
CA GLU A 87 3.17 -5.29 7.03
C GLU A 87 2.91 -5.65 8.48
N CYS A 88 1.69 -5.39 8.94
CA CYS A 88 1.19 -5.79 10.24
C CYS A 88 -0.04 -6.68 10.04
N VAL A 89 -0.23 -7.66 10.92
CA VAL A 89 -1.46 -8.46 10.96
C VAL A 89 -2.39 -7.86 12.03
N PHE A 90 -3.69 -7.84 11.77
CA PHE A 90 -4.72 -7.46 12.73
C PHE A 90 -5.82 -8.51 12.78
N GLU A 91 -6.17 -8.90 14.01
CA GLU A 91 -7.21 -9.90 14.31
C GLU A 91 -7.05 -11.20 13.49
N ASN A 92 -5.80 -11.58 13.21
CA ASN A 92 -5.39 -12.79 12.47
C ASN A 92 -5.93 -12.92 11.03
N TYR A 93 -6.51 -11.86 10.45
CA TYR A 93 -7.11 -11.92 9.11
C TYR A 93 -6.68 -10.76 8.20
N HIS A 94 -6.62 -9.55 8.74
CA HIS A 94 -6.32 -8.36 7.94
C HIS A 94 -4.83 -8.03 7.93
N VAL A 95 -4.34 -7.59 6.77
CA VAL A 95 -3.02 -6.97 6.63
C VAL A 95 -3.18 -5.45 6.66
N LEU A 96 -2.26 -4.77 7.35
CA LEU A 96 -2.13 -3.32 7.36
C LEU A 96 -0.75 -2.95 6.85
N TYR A 97 -0.71 -1.89 6.04
CA TYR A 97 0.52 -1.35 5.48
C TYR A 97 0.87 -0.03 6.17
N ALA A 98 1.74 -0.11 7.18
CA ALA A 98 2.20 1.07 7.91
C ALA A 98 3.38 1.73 7.19
N SER A 99 3.46 3.06 7.15
CA SER A 99 4.67 3.74 6.70
C SER A 99 5.88 3.25 7.52
N ALA A 100 6.95 2.82 6.85
CA ALA A 100 8.18 2.44 7.53
C ALA A 100 8.92 3.66 8.10
N LEU A 101 8.68 4.86 7.54
CA LEU A 101 9.41 6.08 7.86
C LEU A 101 8.63 7.00 8.82
N TYR A 102 7.31 7.10 8.66
CA TYR A 102 6.51 8.11 9.34
C TYR A 102 5.53 7.54 10.37
N ARG A 103 5.39 8.27 11.48
CA ARG A 103 4.46 7.99 12.58
C ARG A 103 4.17 9.27 13.35
N GLN A 104 3.14 9.23 14.20
CA GLN A 104 2.87 10.31 15.14
C GLN A 104 4.05 10.51 16.08
N ARG A 105 4.62 11.73 16.11
CA ARG A 105 5.82 12.03 16.91
C ARG A 105 5.62 11.82 18.40
N ARG A 106 4.47 12.22 18.96
CA ARG A 106 4.21 12.15 20.40
C ARG A 106 3.80 10.76 20.87
N SER A 107 2.83 10.14 20.21
CA SER A 107 2.27 8.86 20.65
C SER A 107 2.96 7.63 20.05
N GLY A 108 3.87 7.81 19.09
CA GLY A 108 4.48 6.71 18.35
C GLY A 108 3.52 5.95 17.41
N ARG A 109 2.24 6.34 17.36
CA ARG A 109 1.22 5.66 16.55
C ARG A 109 1.58 5.69 15.06
N ALA A 110 1.65 4.51 14.45
CA ALA A 110 1.95 4.36 13.03
C ALA A 110 0.91 5.06 12.14
N TRP A 111 1.34 5.46 10.95
CA TRP A 111 0.48 5.92 9.87
C TRP A 111 0.29 4.79 8.88
N TYR A 112 -0.94 4.61 8.39
CA TYR A 112 -1.30 3.46 7.57
C TYR A 112 -1.81 3.92 6.21
N LEU A 113 -1.50 3.14 5.17
CA LEU A 113 -2.28 3.19 3.94
C LEU A 113 -3.72 2.82 4.26
N GLY A 114 -4.67 3.48 3.62
CA GLY A 114 -6.08 3.17 3.80
C GLY A 114 -6.99 3.86 2.80
N LEU A 115 -8.16 3.28 2.59
CA LEU A 115 -9.24 3.80 1.75
C LEU A 115 -10.43 4.16 2.63
N ASP A 116 -11.11 5.26 2.33
CA ASP A 116 -12.39 5.56 2.98
C ASP A 116 -13.53 4.68 2.43
N ARG A 117 -14.75 4.86 2.97
CA ARG A 117 -15.94 4.11 2.54
C ARG A 117 -16.29 4.29 1.05
N HIS A 118 -15.79 5.35 0.42
CA HIS A 118 -16.02 5.69 -0.98
C HIS A 118 -14.84 5.28 -1.87
N GLY A 119 -13.87 4.54 -1.34
CA GLY A 119 -12.69 4.07 -2.08
C GLY A 119 -11.63 5.15 -2.26
N ARG A 120 -11.67 6.27 -1.53
CA ARG A 120 -10.67 7.34 -1.72
C ARG A 120 -9.49 7.14 -0.78
N PRO A 121 -8.23 7.35 -1.23
CA PRO A 121 -7.08 7.28 -0.34
C PRO A 121 -7.18 8.29 0.79
N MET A 122 -6.90 7.81 2.00
CA MET A 122 -6.89 8.63 3.19
C MET A 122 -5.47 9.04 3.55
N ALA A 123 -5.33 10.22 4.17
CA ALA A 123 -4.04 10.61 4.73
C ALA A 123 -3.67 9.68 5.91
N GLY A 124 -2.45 9.16 5.91
CA GLY A 124 -1.97 8.15 6.86
C GLY A 124 -2.24 8.45 8.34
N PRO A 125 -2.09 9.69 8.85
CA PRO A 125 -2.41 10.02 10.24
C PRO A 125 -3.87 9.78 10.65
N ARG A 126 -4.78 9.86 9.67
CA ARG A 126 -6.24 9.70 9.83
C ARG A 126 -6.68 8.23 9.78
N VAL A 127 -5.85 7.36 9.22
CA VAL A 127 -6.12 5.92 9.14
C VAL A 127 -5.78 5.27 10.48
N ARG A 128 -6.78 4.62 11.11
CA ARG A 128 -6.64 3.99 12.43
C ARG A 128 -6.66 2.46 12.29
N LYS A 129 -5.75 1.79 13.01
CA LYS A 129 -5.56 0.32 12.96
C LYS A 129 -6.84 -0.47 13.25
N ASP A 130 -7.71 0.03 14.11
CA ASP A 130 -8.97 -0.60 14.52
C ASP A 130 -10.16 -0.29 13.58
N LYS A 131 -9.92 0.38 12.45
CA LYS A 131 -10.96 0.76 11.49
C LYS A 131 -10.76 0.05 10.16
N ALA A 132 -11.88 -0.34 9.55
CA ALA A 132 -11.92 -1.02 8.24
C ALA A 132 -11.13 -0.28 7.14
N ALA A 133 -11.03 1.04 7.21
CA ALA A 133 -10.20 1.84 6.30
C ALA A 133 -8.72 1.41 6.24
N ALA A 134 -8.17 0.85 7.33
CA ALA A 134 -6.78 0.42 7.42
C ALA A 134 -6.56 -1.04 7.02
N HIS A 135 -7.64 -1.79 6.80
CA HIS A 135 -7.62 -3.23 6.64
C HIS A 135 -7.55 -3.58 5.16
N PHE A 136 -6.64 -4.48 4.80
CA PHE A 136 -6.55 -5.05 3.46
C PHE A 136 -6.51 -6.57 3.53
N LEU A 137 -7.08 -7.20 2.50
CA LEU A 137 -7.02 -8.63 2.24
C LEU A 137 -6.27 -8.85 0.94
N PRO A 138 -4.99 -9.28 1.00
CA PRO A 138 -4.25 -9.65 -0.19
C PRO A 138 -4.84 -10.92 -0.81
N GLN A 139 -5.29 -10.82 -2.05
CA GLN A 139 -5.64 -11.97 -2.89
C GLN A 139 -4.45 -12.23 -3.81
N LEU A 140 -3.60 -13.20 -3.44
CA LEU A 140 -2.43 -13.57 -4.22
C LEU A 140 -2.86 -14.24 -5.53
N LEU A 141 -2.18 -13.90 -6.62
CA LEU A 141 -2.29 -14.58 -7.90
C LEU A 141 -1.02 -15.41 -8.12
N GLU A 142 -1.21 -16.68 -8.46
CA GLU A 142 -0.15 -17.62 -8.84
C GLU A 142 0.38 -17.34 -10.26
#